data_AF-A0A3C1FUC2-F1
#
_entry.id   AF-A0A3C1FUC2-F1
#
_cell.length_a   1.000
_cell.length_b   1.000
_cell.length_c   1.000
_cell.angle_alpha   90.00
_cell.angle_beta   90.00
_cell.angle_gamma   90.00
#
_symmetry.space_group_name_H-M   'P 1'
#
loop_
_entity.id
_entity.type
_entity.pdbx_description
1 polymer ?
#
loop_
_entity_poly.entity_id
_entity_poly.type
_entity_poly.pdbx_seq_one_letter_code
_entity_poly.pdbx_strand_id
1 'polypeptide(L)'
;MVPFRDKSVYHWKLNGSYSIKDVLPALVVGYSYENLPINSGDMASAAWVRMIQEPDLKEKERIYKELLDYCHQDTLAMALILDEMHSMLENHSL
;
A
#
# COMPACT_ATOMS: atom_id res chain seq x y z
N MET A 1 -10.14 5.71 0.11
CA MET A 1 -10.25 5.27 -1.29
C MET A 1 -11.34 5.97 -2.09
N VAL A 2 -12.46 6.39 -1.49
CA VAL A 2 -13.52 7.18 -2.17
C VAL A 2 -12.98 8.37 -2.99
N PRO A 3 -12.12 9.28 -2.46
CA PRO A 3 -11.68 10.46 -3.23
C PRO A 3 -10.88 10.14 -4.50
N PHE A 4 -10.24 8.96 -4.55
CA PHE A 4 -9.52 8.49 -5.75
C PHE A 4 -10.45 7.76 -6.71
N ARG A 5 -11.46 7.05 -6.18
CA ARG A 5 -12.44 6.31 -6.97
C ARG A 5 -13.38 7.24 -7.74
N ASP A 6 -13.86 8.30 -7.09
CA ASP A 6 -14.73 9.31 -7.73
C ASP A 6 -13.93 10.40 -8.48
N LYS A 7 -12.60 10.36 -8.37
CA LYS A 7 -11.65 11.27 -9.02
C LYS A 7 -11.69 12.71 -8.49
N SER A 8 -12.21 12.93 -7.28
CA SER A 8 -12.07 14.21 -6.57
C SER A 8 -10.60 14.56 -6.32
N VAL A 9 -9.75 13.55 -6.15
CA VAL A 9 -8.28 13.66 -6.18
C VAL A 9 -7.75 12.73 -7.26
N TYR A 10 -7.04 13.28 -8.24
CA TYR A 10 -6.56 12.51 -9.39
C TYR A 10 -5.17 12.97 -9.85
N HIS A 11 -4.32 11.98 -10.16
CA HIS A 11 -3.04 12.18 -10.83
C HIS A 11 -2.98 11.29 -12.07
N TRP A 12 -2.38 11.77 -13.17
CA TRP A 12 -2.36 11.05 -14.46
C TRP A 12 -1.70 9.66 -14.36
N LYS A 13 -0.73 9.48 -13.47
CA LYS A 13 -0.08 8.18 -13.18
C LYS A 13 -1.03 7.12 -12.61
N LEU A 14 -2.18 7.51 -12.06
CA LEU A 14 -3.16 6.55 -11.56
C LEU A 14 -3.78 5.72 -12.69
N ASN A 15 -3.82 6.24 -13.92
CA ASN A 15 -4.41 5.56 -15.08
C ASN A 15 -5.83 4.99 -14.82
N GLY A 16 -6.62 5.70 -14.01
CA GLY A 16 -7.97 5.28 -13.59
C GLY A 16 -8.00 4.26 -12.46
N SER A 17 -6.84 3.80 -11.98
CA SER A 17 -6.73 2.95 -10.81
C SER A 17 -7.06 3.70 -9.53
N TYR A 18 -7.75 2.94 -8.68
CA TYR A 18 -8.01 3.16 -7.29
C TYR A 18 -6.85 3.04 -6.33
N SER A 19 -6.06 1.99 -6.59
CA SER A 19 -5.54 1.13 -5.52
C SER A 19 -4.54 1.89 -4.66
N ILE A 20 -4.45 1.57 -3.36
CA ILE A 20 -3.47 2.25 -2.50
C ILE A 20 -2.03 2.12 -3.03
N LYS A 21 -1.74 1.03 -3.74
CA LYS A 21 -0.43 0.78 -4.34
C LYS A 21 -0.14 1.61 -5.57
N ASP A 22 -1.18 2.05 -6.28
CA ASP A 22 -1.03 2.96 -7.41
C ASP A 22 -1.08 4.41 -6.94
N VAL A 23 -1.92 4.69 -5.93
CA VAL A 23 -2.07 6.02 -5.32
C VAL A 23 -0.81 6.46 -4.60
N LEU A 24 -0.20 5.59 -3.77
CA LEU A 24 0.98 5.94 -2.99
C LEU A 24 2.13 6.48 -3.86
N PRO A 25 2.67 5.75 -4.87
CA PRO A 25 3.77 6.25 -5.70
C PRO A 25 3.35 7.38 -6.64
N ALA A 26 2.06 7.53 -6.93
CA ALA A 26 1.57 8.62 -7.77
C ALA A 26 1.57 9.96 -7.01
N LEU A 27 1.27 9.96 -5.71
CA LEU A 27 1.19 11.16 -4.89
C LEU A 27 2.44 11.40 -4.04
N VAL A 28 3.06 10.33 -3.53
CA VAL A 28 4.21 10.40 -2.62
C VAL A 28 5.41 9.73 -3.26
N VAL A 29 6.24 10.54 -3.93
CA VAL A 29 7.43 10.05 -4.65
C VAL A 29 8.40 9.38 -3.68
N GLY A 30 8.92 8.20 -4.06
CA GLY A 30 9.89 7.44 -3.27
C GLY A 30 9.26 6.35 -2.40
N TYR A 31 7.92 6.27 -2.32
CA TYR A 31 7.21 5.22 -1.59
C TYR A 31 6.44 4.30 -2.54
N SER A 32 6.64 2.99 -2.39
CA SER A 32 5.95 1.96 -3.17
C SER A 32 5.94 0.63 -2.42
N TYR A 33 5.29 -0.39 -2.99
CA TYR A 33 5.28 -1.75 -2.47
C TYR A 33 6.32 -2.65 -3.17
N GLU A 34 7.07 -2.15 -4.16
CA GLU A 34 7.88 -2.96 -5.07
C GLU A 34 9.00 -3.75 -4.39
N ASN A 35 9.48 -3.26 -3.24
CA ASN A 35 10.57 -3.89 -2.50
C ASN A 35 10.10 -4.95 -1.48
N LEU A 36 8.79 -5.21 -1.38
CA LEU A 36 8.25 -6.20 -0.47
C LEU A 36 8.12 -7.58 -1.14
N PRO A 37 8.55 -8.67 -0.48
CA PRO A 37 8.29 -10.04 -0.97
C PRO A 37 6.80 -10.32 -1.17
N ILE A 38 5.96 -9.78 -0.29
CA ILE A 38 4.51 -9.75 -0.43
C ILE A 38 4.13 -8.30 -0.72
N ASN A 39 3.77 -8.02 -1.97
CA ASN A 39 3.42 -6.66 -2.41
C ASN A 39 1.98 -6.54 -2.92
N SER A 40 1.16 -7.57 -2.69
CA SER A 40 -0.23 -7.54 -3.13
C SER A 40 -1.20 -8.24 -2.21
N GLY A 41 -2.46 -7.79 -2.22
CA GLY A 41 -3.52 -8.37 -1.40
C GLY A 41 -3.83 -9.83 -1.76
N ASP A 42 -3.74 -10.19 -3.05
CA ASP A 42 -3.85 -11.57 -3.52
C ASP A 42 -2.66 -12.42 -3.04
N MET A 43 -1.42 -11.90 -3.11
CA MET A 43 -0.26 -12.59 -2.56
C MET A 43 -0.30 -12.71 -1.04
N ALA A 44 -0.75 -11.67 -0.33
CA ALA A 44 -0.92 -11.68 1.11
C ALA A 44 -1.94 -12.74 1.54
N SER A 45 -3.07 -12.82 0.84
CA SER A 45 -4.09 -13.84 1.10
C SER A 45 -3.55 -15.26 0.87
N ALA A 46 -2.82 -15.48 -0.23
CA ALA A 46 -2.20 -16.77 -0.53
C ALA A 46 -1.10 -17.13 0.48
N ALA A 47 -0.25 -16.17 0.85
CA ALA A 47 0.83 -16.34 1.81
C ALA A 47 0.29 -16.65 3.22
N TRP A 48 -0.80 -16.02 3.63
CA TRP A 48 -1.48 -16.35 4.88
C TRP A 48 -1.94 -17.81 4.93
N VAL A 49 -2.60 -18.29 3.88
CA VAL A 49 -3.01 -19.70 3.77
C VAL A 49 -1.80 -20.63 3.81
N ARG A 50 -0.73 -20.30 3.08
CA ARG A 50 0.53 -21.05 3.09
C ARG A 50 1.14 -21.12 4.49
N MET A 51 1.23 -19.98 5.19
CA MET A 51 1.79 -19.88 6.54
C MET A 51 1.04 -20.74 7.56
N ILE A 52 -0.29 -20.83 7.46
CA ILE A 52 -1.10 -21.67 8.36
C ILE A 52 -0.77 -23.15 8.15
N GLN A 53 -0.53 -23.56 6.90
CA GLN A 53 -0.28 -24.95 6.52
C GLN A 53 1.20 -25.35 6.63
N GLU A 54 2.11 -24.39 6.81
CA GLU A 54 3.56 -24.60 6.82
C GLU A 54 4.03 -25.35 8.07
N PRO A 55 4.60 -26.58 7.94
CA PRO A 55 5.15 -27.33 9.06
C PRO A 55 6.55 -26.85 9.51
N ASP A 56 7.35 -26.23 8.64
CA ASP A 56 8.65 -25.68 9.02
C ASP A 56 8.49 -24.35 9.76
N LEU A 57 8.85 -24.34 11.04
CA LEU A 57 8.75 -23.16 11.89
C LEU A 57 9.56 -21.96 11.37
N LYS A 58 10.72 -22.21 10.73
CA LYS A 58 11.55 -21.13 10.18
C LYS A 58 10.89 -20.46 8.98
N GLU A 59 10.34 -21.27 8.08
CA GLU A 59 9.61 -20.76 6.92
C GLU A 59 8.32 -20.06 7.34
N LYS A 60 7.60 -20.62 8.32
CA LYS A 60 6.42 -19.99 8.91
C LYS A 60 6.73 -18.62 9.51
N GLU A 61 7.82 -18.50 10.27
CA GLU A 61 8.27 -17.21 10.83
C GLU A 61 8.68 -16.22 9.74
N ARG A 62 9.32 -16.69 8.65
CA ARG A 62 9.66 -15.85 7.50
C ARG A 62 8.41 -15.27 6.84
N ILE A 63 7.42 -16.11 6.53
CA ILE A 63 6.15 -15.65 5.91
C ILE A 63 5.41 -14.68 6.83
N TYR A 64 5.40 -14.96 8.14
CA TYR A 64 4.80 -14.07 9.12
C TYR A 64 5.43 -12.67 9.10
N LYS A 65 6.76 -12.58 9.06
CA LYS A 65 7.49 -11.31 8.97
C LYS A 65 7.17 -10.57 7.67
N GLU A 66 7.15 -11.26 6.53
CA GLU A 66 6.81 -10.66 5.24
C GLU A 66 5.37 -10.13 5.19
N LEU A 67 4.43 -10.85 5.82
CA LEU A 67 3.05 -10.38 5.98
C LEU A 67 2.96 -9.15 6.89
N LEU A 68 3.75 -9.13 7.97
CA LEU A 68 3.81 -8.00 8.89
C LEU A 68 4.37 -6.75 8.21
N ASP A 69 5.42 -6.89 7.40
CA ASP A 69 6.00 -5.80 6.61
C ASP A 69 4.98 -5.24 5.61
N TYR A 70 4.21 -6.12 4.94
CA TYR A 70 3.10 -5.70 4.07
C TYR A 70 2.01 -4.94 4.84
N CYS A 71 1.60 -5.42 6.01
CA CYS A 71 0.60 -4.74 6.85
C CYS A 71 1.08 -3.39 7.37
N HIS A 72 2.37 -3.29 7.72
CA HIS A 72 3.00 -2.02 8.08
C HIS A 72 2.90 -1.05 6.90
N GLN A 73 3.31 -1.48 5.70
CA GLN A 73 3.30 -0.63 4.52
C GLN A 73 1.89 -0.14 4.18
N ASP A 74 0.85 -0.97 4.32
CA ASP A 74 -0.55 -0.52 4.16
C ASP A 74 -0.92 0.63 5.11
N THR A 75 -0.48 0.56 6.37
CA THR A 75 -0.74 1.61 7.37
C THR A 75 0.06 2.88 7.07
N LEU A 76 1.36 2.73 6.78
CA LEU A 76 2.24 3.85 6.45
C LEU A 76 1.77 4.58 5.19
N ALA A 77 1.36 3.84 4.16
CA ALA A 77 0.85 4.39 2.92
C ALA A 77 -0.37 5.30 3.16
N MET A 78 -1.29 4.88 4.03
CA MET A 78 -2.46 5.70 4.38
C MET A 78 -2.09 7.01 5.07
N ALA A 79 -1.13 6.98 5.99
CA ALA A 79 -0.66 8.18 6.69
C ALA A 79 0.02 9.16 5.72
N LEU A 80 0.95 8.67 4.88
CA LEU A 80 1.65 9.49 3.90
C LEU A 80 0.70 10.12 2.87
N ILE A 81 -0.27 9.35 2.38
CA ILE A 81 -1.29 9.87 1.45
C ILE A 81 -2.11 10.97 2.12
N LEU A 82 -2.48 10.81 3.40
CA LEU A 82 -3.23 11.82 4.14
C LEU A 82 -2.42 13.11 4.32
N ASP A 83 -1.14 13.00 4.69
CA ASP A 83 -0.24 14.15 4.86
C ASP A 83 -0.04 14.91 3.55
N GLU A 84 0.12 14.19 2.44
CA GLU A 84 0.20 14.79 1.10
C GLU A 84 -1.10 15.51 0.73
N MET A 85 -2.26 14.91 1.01
CA MET A 85 -3.56 15.55 0.77
C MET A 85 -3.75 16.83 1.60
N HIS A 86 -3.28 16.87 2.84
CA HIS A 86 -3.29 18.12 3.63
C HIS A 86 -2.37 19.18 3.02
N SER A 87 -1.17 18.80 2.60
CA SER A 87 -0.21 19.71 1.96
C SER A 87 -0.76 20.33 0.67
N MET A 88 -1.52 19.56 -0.12
CA MET A 88 -2.22 20.07 -1.31
C MET A 88 -3.23 21.18 -0.95
N LEU A 89 -3.96 21.06 0.15
CA LEU A 89 -4.95 22.06 0.59
C LEU A 89 -4.29 23.36 1.06
N GLU A 90 -3.16 23.26 1.76
CA GLU A 90 -2.40 24.43 2.22
C GLU A 90 -1.84 25.22 1.02
N ASN A 91 -1.33 24.52 0.00
CA ASN A 91 -0.80 25.14 -1.21
C ASN A 91 -1.87 25.81 -2.10
N HIS A 92 -3.14 25.43 -1.96
CA HIS A 92 -4.27 26.04 -2.68
C HIS A 92 -4.87 27.28 -1.97
N SER A 93 -4.40 27.61 -0.77
CA SER A 93 -4.89 28.75 0.03
C SER A 93 -4.09 30.05 -0.17
N LEU A 94 -3.31 30.13 -1.26
CA LEU A 94 -2.56 31.32 -1.70
C LEU A 94 -3.14 31.90 -3.00
#